data_AF-A0A8J5N8C4-F1
#
_entry.id   AF-A0A8J5N8C4-F1
#
_cell.length_a   1.000
_cell.length_b   1.000
_cell.length_c   1.000
_cell.angle_alpha   90.00
_cell.angle_beta   90.00
_cell.angle_gamma   90.00
#
_symmetry.space_group_name_H-M   'P 1'
#
loop_
_entity.id
_entity.type
_entity.pdbx_description
1 polymer ?
#
loop_
_entity_poly.entity_id
_entity_poly.type
_entity_poly.pdbx_seq_one_letter_code
_entity_poly.pdbx_strand_id
1 'polypeptide(L)'
;MRATQWRRNFKEIAPSASVPGHYDHPLDSVIWLQHFRSQNLELLKTLQLETSEQYEWSRRDITEAGVPLMSLVEQGISRARYASDCIKALTNELKKHATAGRCKVALVADGINTFFCSKSRYRLEDLSYLEPQKFTIYQAFMNMLNNDWNNGIVVGSVDRLANDGQRRDSYLPRYVLRQMLEMQSIIDYYVDRHWLQNPEGHSEIGRRELVSLSGCNPYMLMNL
;
A
#
# COMPACT_ATOMS: atom_id res chain seq x y z
N MET A 1 1.69 2.56 -0.74
CA MET A 1 1.92 1.26 -0.05
C MET A 1 1.66 0.11 -1.01
N ARG A 2 2.32 -1.04 -0.83
CA ARG A 2 1.99 -2.29 -1.56
C ARG A 2 1.06 -3.13 -0.70
N ALA A 3 -0.23 -3.11 -1.01
CA ALA A 3 -1.26 -3.66 -0.13
C ALA A 3 -1.20 -5.19 -0.04
N THR A 4 -0.68 -5.87 -1.08
CA THR A 4 -0.58 -7.34 -1.13
C THR A 4 0.32 -7.94 -0.05
N GLN A 5 1.28 -7.16 0.48
CA GLN A 5 2.17 -7.61 1.56
C GLN A 5 1.36 -8.06 2.78
N TRP A 6 0.37 -7.27 3.19
CA TRP A 6 -0.45 -7.52 4.37
C TRP A 6 -1.38 -8.74 4.26
N ARG A 7 -1.62 -9.28 3.06
CA ARG A 7 -2.47 -10.49 2.88
C ARG A 7 -1.68 -11.75 2.65
N ARG A 8 -0.63 -11.63 1.83
CA ARG A 8 0.00 -12.76 1.13
C ARG A 8 1.47 -12.95 1.50
N ASN A 9 2.17 -11.87 1.78
CA ASN A 9 3.62 -11.86 1.96
C ASN A 9 3.98 -11.14 3.26
N PHE A 10 3.14 -11.31 4.29
CA PHE A 10 3.39 -10.77 5.61
C PHE A 10 4.58 -11.51 6.23
N LYS A 11 5.38 -10.78 7.01
CA LYS A 11 6.55 -11.36 7.66
C LYS A 11 6.19 -12.01 8.99
N GLU A 12 5.38 -11.31 9.78
CA GLU A 12 4.99 -11.71 11.12
C GLU A 12 3.54 -11.33 11.40
N ILE A 13 2.81 -12.24 12.04
CA ILE A 13 1.46 -12.02 12.52
C ILE A 13 1.41 -12.40 14.00
N ALA A 14 0.81 -11.54 14.81
CA ALA A 14 0.59 -11.77 16.23
C ALA A 14 -0.87 -11.46 16.62
N PRO A 15 -1.43 -12.09 17.66
CA PRO A 15 -2.72 -11.68 18.20
C PRO A 15 -2.69 -10.20 18.63
N SER A 16 -3.75 -9.46 18.34
CA SER A 16 -3.81 -8.05 18.69
C SER A 16 -3.87 -7.85 20.19
N ALA A 17 -3.12 -6.85 20.67
CA ALA A 17 -3.13 -6.49 22.09
C ALA A 17 -4.39 -5.68 22.47
N SER A 18 -4.99 -4.99 21.50
CA SER A 18 -6.07 -4.03 21.72
C SER A 18 -7.45 -4.61 21.44
N VAL A 19 -7.57 -5.47 20.41
CA VAL A 19 -8.86 -6.01 19.99
C VAL A 19 -8.85 -7.55 20.04
N PRO A 20 -9.62 -8.19 20.94
CA PRO A 20 -9.71 -9.64 21.02
C PRO A 20 -10.23 -10.26 19.71
N GLY A 21 -9.54 -11.30 19.23
CA GLY A 21 -9.89 -11.99 17.98
C GLY A 21 -9.30 -11.35 16.71
N HIS A 22 -8.63 -10.21 16.83
CA HIS A 22 -7.91 -9.56 15.75
C HIS A 22 -6.43 -9.90 15.79
N TYR A 23 -5.77 -9.63 14.67
CA TYR A 23 -4.36 -9.93 14.46
C TYR A 23 -3.61 -8.71 13.91
N ASP A 24 -2.41 -8.52 14.42
CA ASP A 24 -1.53 -7.41 14.11
C ASP A 24 -0.34 -7.87 13.27
N HIS A 25 0.20 -6.95 12.49
CA HIS A 25 1.40 -7.12 11.65
C HIS A 25 2.54 -6.29 12.23
N PRO A 26 3.16 -6.70 13.35
CA PRO A 26 4.09 -5.84 14.10
C PRO A 26 5.27 -5.37 13.25
N LEU A 27 5.98 -6.30 12.60
CA LEU A 27 7.16 -5.98 11.81
C LEU A 27 6.85 -5.15 10.56
N ASP A 28 5.85 -5.57 9.77
CA ASP A 28 5.49 -4.85 8.55
C ASP A 28 4.93 -3.45 8.87
N SER A 29 4.19 -3.31 9.98
CA SER A 29 3.66 -2.00 10.45
C SER A 29 4.78 -1.05 10.85
N VAL A 30 5.82 -1.53 11.54
CA VAL A 30 7.00 -0.71 11.86
C VAL A 30 7.68 -0.23 10.58
N ILE A 31 7.88 -1.12 9.60
CA ILE A 31 8.49 -0.76 8.31
C ILE A 31 7.66 0.31 7.60
N TRP A 32 6.34 0.16 7.60
CA TRP A 32 5.44 1.16 7.01
C TRP A 32 5.53 2.51 7.74
N LEU A 33 5.54 2.51 9.08
CA LEU A 33 5.69 3.73 9.88
C LEU A 33 7.03 4.43 9.65
N GLN A 34 8.12 3.68 9.51
CA GLN A 34 9.44 4.22 9.16
C GLN A 34 9.43 4.92 7.80
N HIS A 35 8.80 4.31 6.78
CA HIS A 35 8.63 4.92 5.46
C HIS A 35 7.72 6.15 5.52
N PHE A 36 6.61 6.08 6.26
CA PHE A 36 5.72 7.22 6.45
C PHE A 36 6.47 8.40 7.09
N ARG A 37 7.28 8.13 8.11
CA ARG A 37 8.11 9.13 8.78
C ARG A 37 9.09 9.78 7.81
N SER A 38 9.85 8.98 7.05
CA SER A 38 10.87 9.52 6.15
C SER A 38 10.29 10.35 5.01
N GLN A 39 9.11 9.98 4.50
CA GLN A 39 8.45 10.69 3.41
C GLN A 39 7.78 12.00 3.85
N ASN A 40 7.28 12.06 5.09
CA ASN A 40 6.43 13.17 5.55
C ASN A 40 7.06 14.02 6.65
N LEU A 41 8.35 13.82 6.97
CA LEU A 41 9.04 14.46 8.10
C LEU A 41 8.88 15.98 8.12
N GLU A 42 9.23 16.65 7.02
CA GLU A 42 9.20 18.11 6.92
C GLU A 42 7.77 18.66 6.87
N LEU A 43 6.85 17.93 6.25
CA LEU A 43 5.44 18.31 6.20
C LEU A 43 4.79 18.24 7.59
N LEU A 44 5.07 17.19 8.36
CA LEU A 44 4.53 17.03 9.71
C LEU A 44 5.06 18.09 10.69
N LYS A 45 6.34 18.50 10.54
CA LYS A 45 6.90 19.64 11.30
C LYS A 45 6.20 20.95 10.98
N THR A 46 5.87 21.17 9.71
CA THR A 46 5.25 22.42 9.24
C THR A 46 3.78 22.50 9.63
N LEU A 47 3.03 21.40 9.46
CA LEU A 47 1.59 21.37 9.70
C LEU A 47 1.19 21.29 11.18
N GLN A 48 2.12 20.87 12.05
CA GLN A 48 1.92 20.74 13.50
C GLN A 48 0.59 20.03 13.83
N LEU A 49 0.40 18.86 13.22
CA LEU A 49 -0.78 18.04 13.43
C LEU A 49 -0.66 17.31 14.77
N GLU A 50 -1.76 17.25 15.51
CA GLU A 50 -1.84 16.73 16.87
C GLU A 50 -2.92 15.66 16.99
N THR A 51 -2.83 14.79 18.00
CA THR A 51 -3.89 13.82 18.31
C THR A 51 -5.14 14.55 18.82
N SER A 52 -6.31 14.18 18.31
CA SER A 52 -7.60 14.69 18.80
C SER A 52 -8.15 13.90 19.99
N GLU A 53 -7.74 12.65 20.12
CA GLU A 53 -8.20 11.70 21.14
C GLU A 53 -7.04 11.13 21.95
N GLN A 54 -7.37 10.61 23.13
CA GLN A 54 -6.48 9.82 23.95
C GLN A 54 -6.41 8.38 23.42
N TYR A 55 -5.20 7.84 23.30
CA TYR A 55 -4.95 6.46 22.88
C TYR A 55 -4.26 5.68 24.00
N GLU A 56 -4.89 4.59 24.44
CA GLU A 56 -4.35 3.68 25.44
C GLU A 56 -3.76 2.43 24.77
N TRP A 57 -2.44 2.21 24.94
CA TRP A 57 -1.74 1.04 24.38
C TRP A 57 -1.54 -0.05 25.43
N SER A 58 -1.27 0.39 26.66
CA SER A 58 -1.08 -0.47 27.83
C SER A 58 -1.51 0.28 29.07
N ARG A 59 -1.67 -0.42 30.20
CA ARG A 59 -1.97 0.23 31.50
C ARG A 59 -0.95 1.30 31.92
N ARG A 60 0.26 1.28 31.35
CA ARG A 60 1.34 2.23 31.66
C ARG A 60 1.61 3.20 30.51
N ASP A 61 1.05 2.95 29.34
CA ASP A 61 1.40 3.66 28.11
C ASP A 61 0.15 4.25 27.49
N ILE A 62 0.04 5.56 27.67
CA ILE A 62 -1.08 6.38 27.20
C ILE A 62 -0.51 7.53 26.40
N THR A 63 -1.11 7.80 25.25
CA THR A 63 -0.86 9.00 24.46
C THR A 63 -2.06 9.92 24.64
N GLU A 64 -1.86 11.06 25.29
CA GLU A 64 -2.91 12.04 25.53
C GLU A 64 -3.34 12.75 24.24
N ALA A 65 -4.48 13.43 24.29
CA ALA A 65 -4.89 14.36 23.23
C ALA A 65 -3.96 15.58 23.20
N GLY A 66 -3.74 16.15 22.01
CA GLY A 66 -2.87 17.30 21.78
C GLY A 66 -1.39 16.94 21.57
N VAL A 67 -1.04 15.66 21.51
CA VAL A 67 0.35 15.22 21.25
C VAL A 67 0.63 15.27 19.75
N PRO A 68 1.81 15.73 19.29
CA PRO A 68 2.15 15.73 17.87
C PRO A 68 2.04 14.34 17.23
N LEU A 69 1.46 14.25 16.02
CA LEU A 69 1.32 12.98 15.30
C LEU A 69 2.68 12.30 15.03
N MET A 70 3.77 13.08 14.97
CA MET A 70 5.11 12.52 14.86
C MET A 70 5.48 11.63 16.06
N SER A 71 5.14 12.06 17.27
CA SER A 71 5.42 11.29 18.49
C SER A 71 4.64 9.98 18.51
N LEU A 72 3.39 9.98 18.01
CA LEU A 72 2.60 8.77 17.80
C LEU A 72 3.29 7.79 16.84
N VAL A 73 3.85 8.29 15.74
CA VAL A 73 4.59 7.48 14.75
C VAL A 73 5.86 6.88 15.39
N GLU A 74 6.63 7.68 16.12
CA GLU A 74 7.86 7.22 16.79
C GLU A 74 7.59 6.18 17.88
N GLN A 75 6.48 6.32 18.59
CA GLN A 75 6.02 5.32 19.54
C GLN A 75 5.70 3.99 18.86
N GLY A 76 5.01 4.01 17.71
CA GLY A 76 4.74 2.80 16.94
C GLY A 76 6.01 2.15 16.37
N ILE A 77 7.02 2.94 15.98
CA ILE A 77 8.31 2.43 15.51
C ILE A 77 9.12 1.79 16.65
N SER A 78 9.17 2.44 17.82
CA SER A 78 9.92 1.92 18.97
C SER A 78 9.26 0.69 19.61
N ARG A 79 7.94 0.56 19.49
CA ARG A 79 7.16 -0.51 20.11
C ARG A 79 6.33 -1.27 19.08
N ALA A 80 7.00 -2.22 18.41
CA ALA A 80 6.42 -3.03 17.34
C ALA A 80 5.08 -3.71 17.71
N ARG A 81 4.90 -4.09 18.98
CA ARG A 81 3.66 -4.71 19.49
C ARG A 81 2.40 -3.89 19.20
N TYR A 82 2.50 -2.55 19.25
CA TYR A 82 1.36 -1.64 19.07
C TYR A 82 1.39 -0.93 17.71
N ALA A 83 2.33 -1.30 16.83
CA ALA A 83 2.55 -0.60 15.57
C ALA A 83 1.32 -0.64 14.66
N SER A 84 0.57 -1.75 14.63
CA SER A 84 -0.66 -1.86 13.83
C SER A 84 -1.76 -0.92 14.33
N ASP A 85 -1.94 -0.83 15.64
CA ASP A 85 -2.88 0.10 16.25
C ASP A 85 -2.44 1.56 16.06
N CYS A 86 -1.14 1.85 16.13
CA CYS A 86 -0.59 3.17 15.85
C CYS A 86 -0.91 3.61 14.42
N ILE A 87 -0.83 2.71 13.42
CA ILE A 87 -1.25 3.00 12.05
C ILE A 87 -2.75 3.33 12.00
N LYS A 88 -3.58 2.54 12.69
CA LYS A 88 -5.04 2.78 12.74
C LYS A 88 -5.36 4.15 13.34
N ALA A 89 -4.76 4.49 14.48
CA ALA A 89 -4.88 5.79 15.12
C ALA A 89 -4.42 6.92 14.19
N LEU A 90 -3.23 6.79 13.61
CA LEU A 90 -2.67 7.76 12.66
C LEU A 90 -3.59 8.00 11.47
N THR A 91 -4.13 6.94 10.84
CA THR A 91 -5.04 7.10 9.70
C THR A 91 -6.33 7.81 10.09
N ASN A 92 -6.88 7.54 11.27
CA ASN A 92 -8.08 8.20 11.76
C ASN A 92 -7.83 9.68 12.04
N GLU A 93 -6.69 10.02 12.66
CA GLU A 93 -6.30 11.41 12.91
C GLU A 93 -6.07 12.18 11.61
N LEU A 94 -5.35 11.59 10.64
CA LEU A 94 -5.16 12.20 9.33
C LEU A 94 -6.48 12.48 8.62
N LYS A 95 -7.45 11.56 8.72
CA LYS A 95 -8.80 11.72 8.18
C LYS A 95 -9.56 12.89 8.82
N LYS A 96 -9.47 13.03 10.16
CA LYS A 96 -10.06 14.16 10.90
C LYS A 96 -9.43 15.50 10.50
N HIS A 97 -8.09 15.57 10.48
CA HIS A 97 -7.36 16.78 10.07
C HIS A 97 -7.61 17.17 8.62
N ALA A 98 -7.72 16.20 7.72
CA ALA A 98 -8.12 16.43 6.35
C ALA A 98 -9.52 17.05 6.28
N THR A 99 -10.47 16.46 7.03
CA THR A 99 -11.86 16.93 7.08
C THR A 99 -11.97 18.36 7.63
N ALA A 100 -11.13 18.70 8.60
CA ALA A 100 -11.00 20.04 9.17
C ALA A 100 -10.24 21.05 8.26
N GLY A 101 -9.74 20.61 7.10
CA GLY A 101 -8.98 21.45 6.17
C GLY A 101 -7.55 21.78 6.62
N ARG A 102 -7.04 21.12 7.67
CA ARG A 102 -5.68 21.35 8.19
C ARG A 102 -4.59 20.70 7.33
N CYS A 103 -4.92 19.64 6.60
CA CYS A 103 -3.99 18.98 5.68
C CYS A 103 -4.71 18.40 4.47
N LYS A 104 -3.94 18.03 3.45
CA LYS A 104 -4.42 17.23 2.31
C LYS A 104 -3.81 15.84 2.40
N VAL A 105 -4.62 14.81 2.22
CA VAL A 105 -4.17 13.42 2.35
C VAL A 105 -4.31 12.67 1.03
N ALA A 106 -3.24 12.03 0.59
CA ALA A 106 -3.24 11.15 -0.56
C ALA A 106 -2.99 9.70 -0.11
N LEU A 107 -3.98 8.83 -0.25
CA LEU A 107 -3.82 7.40 -0.05
C LEU A 107 -3.43 6.74 -1.37
N VAL A 108 -2.17 6.32 -1.49
CA VAL A 108 -1.66 5.63 -2.68
C VAL A 108 -1.48 4.14 -2.37
N ALA A 109 -2.25 3.28 -3.04
CA ALA A 109 -2.27 1.83 -2.78
C ALA A 109 -2.03 1.02 -4.06
N ASP A 110 -0.94 0.24 -4.07
CA ASP A 110 -0.66 -0.74 -5.12
C ASP A 110 -1.32 -2.09 -4.76
N GLY A 111 -2.16 -2.62 -5.66
CA GLY A 111 -2.93 -3.84 -5.45
C GLY A 111 -4.13 -3.66 -4.49
N ILE A 112 -4.87 -2.55 -4.64
CA ILE A 112 -6.00 -2.15 -3.78
C ILE A 112 -7.10 -3.22 -3.70
N ASN A 113 -7.24 -4.04 -4.73
CA ASN A 113 -8.20 -5.14 -4.77
C ASN A 113 -7.95 -6.22 -3.71
N THR A 114 -6.78 -6.26 -3.07
CA THR A 114 -6.49 -7.18 -1.95
C THR A 114 -7.42 -6.98 -0.75
N PHE A 115 -7.92 -5.76 -0.53
CA PHE A 115 -8.79 -5.43 0.60
C PHE A 115 -10.19 -6.05 0.47
N PHE A 116 -10.58 -6.45 -0.74
CA PHE A 116 -11.88 -7.04 -1.05
C PHE A 116 -11.82 -8.56 -1.25
N CYS A 117 -10.68 -9.18 -0.95
CA CYS A 117 -10.52 -10.63 -0.92
C CYS A 117 -11.11 -11.22 0.37
N SER A 118 -11.66 -12.42 0.29
CA SER A 118 -12.30 -13.09 1.44
C SER A 118 -11.32 -13.92 2.28
N LYS A 119 -10.13 -14.22 1.74
CA LYS A 119 -9.16 -15.12 2.40
C LYS A 119 -7.78 -14.48 2.48
N SER A 120 -7.13 -14.59 3.64
CA SER A 120 -5.70 -14.33 3.78
C SER A 120 -4.88 -15.60 3.52
N ARG A 121 -3.55 -15.49 3.47
CA ARG A 121 -2.66 -16.67 3.48
C ARG A 121 -2.34 -17.16 4.89
N TYR A 122 -2.77 -16.46 5.93
CA TYR A 122 -2.53 -16.87 7.31
C TYR A 122 -3.48 -18.00 7.69
N ARG A 123 -2.92 -19.04 8.31
CA ARG A 123 -3.68 -20.17 8.84
C ARG A 123 -3.67 -20.13 10.35
N LEU A 124 -4.85 -20.30 10.92
CA LEU A 124 -5.04 -20.47 12.35
C LEU A 124 -4.58 -21.87 12.79
N GLU A 125 -4.57 -22.10 14.10
CA GLU A 125 -4.19 -23.40 14.69
C GLU A 125 -5.12 -24.53 14.22
N ASP A 126 -6.39 -24.21 13.93
CA ASP A 126 -7.39 -25.13 13.37
C ASP A 126 -7.23 -25.37 11.85
N LEU A 127 -6.15 -24.86 11.24
CA LEU A 127 -5.84 -24.88 9.81
C LEU A 127 -6.80 -24.08 8.92
N SER A 128 -7.78 -23.38 9.49
CA SER A 128 -8.65 -22.48 8.75
C SER A 128 -7.89 -21.22 8.32
N TYR A 129 -8.34 -20.60 7.23
CA TYR A 129 -7.77 -19.33 6.78
C TYR A 129 -8.38 -18.17 7.57
N LEU A 130 -7.53 -17.31 8.10
CA LEU A 130 -7.99 -16.10 8.76
C LEU A 130 -8.58 -15.12 7.74
N GLU A 131 -9.73 -14.56 8.05
CA GLU A 131 -10.38 -13.50 7.28
C GLU A 131 -9.55 -12.21 7.33
N PRO A 132 -9.26 -11.56 6.19
CA PRO A 132 -8.45 -10.34 6.17
C PRO A 132 -9.04 -9.19 7.01
N GLN A 133 -10.37 -9.15 7.21
CA GLN A 133 -11.06 -8.14 8.02
C GLN A 133 -10.70 -8.21 9.51
N LYS A 134 -10.14 -9.33 9.96
CA LYS A 134 -9.62 -9.52 11.33
C LYS A 134 -8.22 -8.93 11.52
N PHE A 135 -7.58 -8.45 10.46
CA PHE A 135 -6.31 -7.72 10.58
C PHE A 135 -6.54 -6.25 10.90
N THR A 136 -5.93 -5.74 11.95
CA THR A 136 -6.07 -4.34 12.38
C THR A 136 -5.66 -3.36 11.28
N ILE A 137 -4.56 -3.65 10.58
CA ILE A 137 -4.10 -2.81 9.47
C ILE A 137 -5.06 -2.81 8.27
N TYR A 138 -5.76 -3.92 8.03
CA TYR A 138 -6.81 -3.96 7.01
C TYR A 138 -7.94 -3.02 7.37
N GLN A 139 -8.36 -3.01 8.63
CA GLN A 139 -9.41 -2.11 9.09
C GLN A 139 -8.99 -0.65 8.96
N ALA A 140 -7.74 -0.32 9.31
CA ALA A 140 -7.21 1.04 9.18
C ALA A 140 -7.33 1.57 7.75
N PHE A 141 -6.85 0.81 6.76
CA PHE A 141 -6.90 1.24 5.37
C PHE A 141 -8.29 1.11 4.75
N MET A 142 -9.09 0.09 5.11
CA MET A 142 -10.49 0.02 4.68
C MET A 142 -11.29 1.23 5.16
N ASN A 143 -11.03 1.71 6.38
CA ASN A 143 -11.66 2.94 6.88
C ASN A 143 -11.26 4.19 6.07
N MET A 144 -10.03 4.24 5.56
CA MET A 144 -9.57 5.31 4.67
C MET A 144 -10.18 5.24 3.26
N LEU A 145 -10.63 4.06 2.84
CA LEU A 145 -11.30 3.87 1.53
C LEU A 145 -12.77 4.30 1.54
N ASN A 146 -13.37 4.50 2.72
CA ASN A 146 -14.72 5.05 2.82
C ASN A 146 -14.77 6.49 2.32
N ASN A 147 -15.94 6.90 1.82
CA ASN A 147 -16.20 8.23 1.25
C ASN A 147 -16.75 9.24 2.28
N ASP A 148 -16.45 9.03 3.56
CA ASP A 148 -16.94 9.79 4.72
C ASP A 148 -15.99 10.92 5.16
N TRP A 149 -15.01 11.27 4.34
CA TRP A 149 -14.04 12.33 4.60
C TRP A 149 -13.70 13.13 3.34
N ASN A 150 -13.20 14.35 3.51
CA ASN A 150 -12.90 15.27 2.42
C ASN A 150 -11.42 15.72 2.44
N ASN A 151 -11.03 16.58 1.48
CA ASN A 151 -9.66 17.07 1.31
C ASN A 151 -8.59 15.97 1.13
N GLY A 152 -8.98 14.87 0.50
CA GLY A 152 -8.04 13.84 0.10
C GLY A 152 -8.39 13.14 -1.19
N ILE A 153 -7.44 12.33 -1.64
CA ILE A 153 -7.56 11.52 -2.85
C ILE A 153 -7.11 10.09 -2.54
N VAL A 154 -7.83 9.12 -3.07
CA VAL A 154 -7.45 7.72 -3.05
C VAL A 154 -7.02 7.33 -4.46
N VAL A 155 -5.76 6.94 -4.61
CA VAL A 155 -5.19 6.46 -5.88
C VAL A 155 -4.80 5.00 -5.70
N GLY A 156 -5.49 4.12 -6.41
CA GLY A 156 -5.29 2.67 -6.33
C GLY A 156 -4.89 2.08 -7.68
N SER A 157 -3.96 1.12 -7.68
CA SER A 157 -3.78 0.17 -8.79
C SER A 157 -4.50 -1.14 -8.47
N VAL A 158 -4.97 -1.85 -9.50
CA VAL A 158 -5.47 -3.21 -9.38
C VAL A 158 -4.39 -4.17 -9.86
N ASP A 159 -4.06 -5.17 -9.05
CA ASP A 159 -3.02 -6.16 -9.36
C ASP A 159 -3.62 -7.57 -9.43
N ARG A 160 -3.18 -8.36 -10.42
CA ARG A 160 -3.54 -9.77 -10.55
C ARG A 160 -3.01 -10.60 -9.38
N LEU A 161 -1.81 -10.29 -8.90
CA LEU A 161 -1.23 -10.95 -7.73
C LEU A 161 -1.95 -10.57 -6.43
N ALA A 162 -2.70 -9.46 -6.43
CA ALA A 162 -3.54 -9.09 -5.29
C ALA A 162 -4.85 -9.90 -5.20
N ASN A 163 -5.29 -10.52 -6.29
CA ASN A 163 -6.59 -11.21 -6.36
C ASN A 163 -6.54 -12.65 -5.82
N ASP A 164 -7.72 -13.19 -5.50
CA ASP A 164 -7.93 -14.61 -5.27
C ASP A 164 -8.01 -15.30 -6.63
N GLY A 165 -7.23 -16.35 -6.86
CA GLY A 165 -6.98 -16.91 -8.20
C GLY A 165 -8.22 -17.32 -9.02
N GLN A 166 -9.40 -17.32 -8.42
CA GLN A 166 -10.69 -17.69 -9.00
C GLN A 166 -11.49 -16.53 -9.63
N ARG A 167 -11.15 -15.25 -9.37
CA ARG A 167 -11.82 -14.08 -9.98
C ARG A 167 -11.06 -13.59 -11.21
N ARG A 168 -11.00 -14.41 -12.27
CA ARG A 168 -10.23 -14.15 -13.50
C ARG A 168 -11.10 -14.03 -14.76
N ASP A 169 -12.17 -13.24 -14.71
CA ASP A 169 -13.00 -13.05 -15.91
C ASP A 169 -12.31 -12.15 -16.95
N SER A 170 -11.46 -11.21 -16.53
CA SER A 170 -10.62 -10.42 -17.43
C SER A 170 -9.34 -9.95 -16.74
N TYR A 171 -8.23 -10.04 -17.47
CA TYR A 171 -6.88 -9.71 -17.01
C TYR A 171 -6.48 -8.26 -17.31
N LEU A 172 -7.36 -7.51 -17.98
CA LEU A 172 -7.15 -6.11 -18.37
C LEU A 172 -7.85 -5.20 -17.35
N PRO A 173 -7.14 -4.23 -16.76
CA PRO A 173 -7.82 -3.00 -16.39
C PRO A 173 -8.46 -2.48 -17.67
N ARG A 174 -9.76 -2.18 -17.68
CA ARG A 174 -10.49 -1.67 -18.87
C ARG A 174 -9.82 -0.43 -19.53
N TYR A 175 -8.81 0.18 -18.89
CA TYR A 175 -8.23 1.46 -19.25
C TYR A 175 -6.69 1.54 -19.25
N VAL A 176 -5.93 0.43 -19.14
CA VAL A 176 -4.48 0.52 -19.44
C VAL A 176 -4.32 0.42 -20.96
N LEU A 177 -4.29 1.58 -21.61
CA LEU A 177 -4.11 1.73 -23.04
C LEU A 177 -2.77 1.10 -23.44
N ARG A 178 -2.79 0.26 -24.48
CA ARG A 178 -1.59 -0.31 -25.11
C ARG A 178 -1.37 0.44 -26.42
N GLN A 179 -0.76 1.61 -26.37
CA GLN A 179 -0.57 2.41 -27.57
C GLN A 179 0.76 2.09 -28.23
N MET A 180 0.78 1.95 -29.56
CA MET A 180 2.00 1.68 -30.31
C MET A 180 3.04 2.81 -30.16
N LEU A 181 2.58 4.05 -30.00
CA LEU A 181 3.44 5.22 -29.77
C LEU A 181 4.21 5.13 -28.44
N GLU A 182 3.57 4.63 -27.39
CA GLU A 182 4.23 4.40 -26.08
C GLU A 182 5.29 3.30 -26.20
N MET A 183 5.01 2.25 -26.97
CA MET A 183 5.97 1.16 -27.20
C MET A 183 7.22 1.61 -27.96
N GLN A 184 7.06 2.45 -28.98
CA GLN A 184 8.20 3.03 -29.69
C GLN A 184 9.07 3.87 -28.75
N SER A 185 8.44 4.73 -27.93
CA SER A 185 9.15 5.56 -26.94
C SER A 185 9.94 4.73 -25.93
N ILE A 186 9.41 3.58 -25.50
CA ILE A 186 10.12 2.65 -24.60
C ILE A 186 11.33 2.01 -25.30
N ILE A 187 11.18 1.58 -26.55
CA ILE A 187 12.29 0.98 -27.29
C ILE A 187 13.38 2.03 -27.54
N ASP A 188 13.01 3.26 -27.91
CA ASP A 188 13.94 4.38 -28.07
C ASP A 188 14.75 4.61 -26.79
N TYR A 189 14.07 4.61 -25.63
CA TYR A 189 14.72 4.72 -24.33
C TYR A 189 15.69 3.54 -24.05
N TYR A 190 15.32 2.30 -24.40
CA TYR A 190 16.21 1.15 -24.22
C TYR A 190 17.42 1.17 -25.16
N VAL A 191 17.28 1.71 -26.37
CA VAL A 191 18.41 1.93 -27.28
C VAL A 191 19.35 3.01 -26.72
N ASP A 192 18.81 4.14 -26.29
CA ASP A 192 19.56 5.27 -25.72
C ASP A 192 20.33 4.88 -24.44
N ARG A 193 19.72 4.06 -23.58
CA ARG A 193 20.37 3.54 -22.37
C ARG A 193 21.35 2.39 -22.61
N HIS A 194 21.58 2.01 -23.87
CA HIS A 194 22.33 0.81 -24.24
C HIS A 194 21.81 -0.44 -23.52
N TRP A 195 20.51 -0.53 -23.28
CA TRP A 195 19.88 -1.76 -22.76
C TRP A 195 19.71 -2.79 -23.87
N LEU A 196 19.34 -2.34 -25.08
CA LEU A 196 19.30 -3.16 -26.29
C LEU A 196 20.69 -3.21 -26.94
N GLN A 197 21.43 -4.30 -26.67
CA GLN A 197 22.80 -4.49 -27.15
C GLN A 197 22.89 -4.96 -28.60
N ASN A 198 21.90 -5.72 -29.09
CA ASN A 198 21.90 -6.23 -30.47
C ASN A 198 21.55 -5.08 -31.45
N PRO A 199 22.44 -4.71 -32.39
CA PRO A 199 22.19 -3.65 -33.37
C PRO A 199 20.96 -3.90 -34.24
N GLU A 200 20.62 -5.17 -34.52
CA GLU A 200 19.42 -5.52 -35.30
C GLU A 200 18.14 -5.09 -34.59
N GLY A 201 18.14 -5.03 -33.25
CA GLY A 201 17.03 -4.54 -32.45
C GLY A 201 16.80 -3.03 -32.59
N HIS A 202 17.76 -2.28 -33.14
CA HIS A 202 17.63 -0.85 -33.41
C HIS A 202 16.95 -0.57 -34.75
N SER A 203 16.98 -1.55 -35.66
CA SER A 203 16.36 -1.43 -36.98
C SER A 203 14.83 -1.32 -36.88
N GLU A 204 14.20 -0.75 -37.90
CA GLU A 204 12.73 -0.68 -37.98
C GLU A 204 12.07 -2.08 -37.95
N ILE A 205 12.75 -3.09 -38.51
CA ILE A 205 12.28 -4.47 -38.51
C ILE A 205 12.38 -5.06 -37.11
N GLY A 206 13.54 -4.93 -36.46
CA GLY A 206 13.76 -5.41 -35.09
C GLY A 206 12.82 -4.75 -34.08
N ARG A 207 12.56 -3.44 -34.23
CA ARG A 207 11.54 -2.72 -33.45
C ARG A 207 10.15 -3.34 -33.61
N ARG A 208 9.72 -3.64 -34.84
CA ARG A 208 8.41 -4.27 -35.10
C ARG A 208 8.33 -5.67 -34.51
N GLU A 209 9.41 -6.45 -34.60
CA GLU A 209 9.49 -7.77 -34.00
C GLU A 209 9.38 -7.70 -32.47
N LEU A 210 10.11 -6.80 -31.82
CA LEU A 210 10.03 -6.56 -30.37
C LEU A 210 8.60 -6.18 -29.93
N VAL A 211 7.93 -5.31 -30.69
CA VAL A 211 6.52 -4.93 -30.43
C VAL A 211 5.58 -6.12 -30.61
N SER A 212 5.81 -6.94 -31.64
CA SER A 212 4.99 -8.12 -31.95
C SER A 212 5.15 -9.22 -30.90
N LEU A 213 6.40 -9.60 -30.59
CA LEU A 213 6.73 -10.65 -29.61
C LEU A 213 6.27 -10.27 -28.19
N SER A 214 6.37 -8.99 -27.83
CA SER A 214 5.89 -8.50 -26.54
C SER A 214 4.36 -8.34 -26.48
N GLY A 215 3.66 -8.36 -27.62
CA GLY A 215 2.22 -8.12 -27.69
C GLY A 215 1.82 -6.72 -27.19
N CYS A 216 2.66 -5.71 -27.48
CA CYS A 216 2.55 -4.35 -26.96
C CYS A 216 2.42 -4.31 -25.42
N ASN A 217 3.19 -5.15 -24.72
CA ASN A 217 3.21 -5.22 -23.27
C ASN A 217 4.61 -4.83 -22.74
N PRO A 218 4.74 -3.70 -22.01
CA PRO A 218 6.03 -3.25 -21.48
C PRO A 218 6.74 -4.29 -20.61
N TYR A 219 5.99 -5.05 -19.80
CA TYR A 219 6.56 -6.11 -18.97
C TYR A 219 7.12 -7.26 -19.81
N MET A 220 6.41 -7.65 -20.87
CA MET A 220 6.91 -8.71 -21.75
C MET A 220 8.13 -8.24 -22.52
N LEU A 221 8.12 -7.00 -23.03
CA LEU A 221 9.25 -6.40 -23.74
C LEU A 221 10.52 -6.38 -22.89
N MET A 222 10.41 -6.07 -21.59
CA MET A 222 11.56 -6.09 -20.67
C MET A 222 12.18 -7.48 -20.48
N ASN A 223 11.41 -8.55 -20.69
CA ASN A 223 11.85 -9.94 -20.47
C ASN A 223 12.31 -10.65 -21.76
N LEU A 224 12.22 -9.98 -22.93
CA LEU A 224 12.81 -10.46 -24.18
C LEU A 224 14.32 -10.26 -24.16
#